data_AF-A0A8J9ZSK2-F1
#
_entry.id   AF-A0A8J9ZSK2-F1
#
_cell.length_a   1.000
_cell.length_b   1.000
_cell.length_c   1.000
_cell.angle_alpha   90.00
_cell.angle_beta   90.00
_cell.angle_gamma   90.00
#
_symmetry.space_group_name_H-M   'P 1'
#
loop_
_entity.id
_entity.type
_entity.pdbx_description
1 polymer ?
#
loop_
_entity_poly.entity_id
_entity_poly.type
_entity_poly.pdbx_seq_one_letter_code
_entity_poly.pdbx_strand_id
1 'polypeptide(L)'
;MRNEVNTLGAGEATYLTTYDNWAFFKVKAIGLMTNDKVKSTCEEAGMSLPCLYVNRKCLDGWTFGCVSLEHGDVSCFTAEVLSVLLCDVIDPYSCPPLQDAFIYDPHRKDWWRPPHSYGCGTDYGGLCVNGSDYTNMSAICAVPANCSNSLCLNNGTCRDHDNALTCQCAPGWGGVRCERDSF
;
A
#
# COMPACT_ATOMS: atom_id res chain seq x y z
N MET A 1 -20.08 6.53 24.48
CA MET A 1 -19.58 5.23 23.99
C MET A 1 -18.85 5.50 22.69
N ARG A 2 -17.56 5.79 22.77
CA ARG A 2 -16.69 5.99 21.59
C ARG A 2 -16.07 4.63 21.31
N ASN A 3 -16.43 4.01 20.18
CA ASN A 3 -15.78 2.80 19.71
C ASN A 3 -14.44 3.20 19.12
N GLU A 4 -13.38 3.02 19.89
CA GLU A 4 -12.02 3.05 19.38
C GLU A 4 -11.83 1.79 18.53
N VAL A 5 -11.78 2.00 17.21
CA VAL A 5 -11.35 1.01 16.23
C VAL A 5 -9.89 0.72 16.55
N ASN A 6 -9.66 -0.35 17.32
CA ASN A 6 -8.33 -0.78 17.72
C ASN A 6 -7.64 -1.43 16.51
N THR A 7 -7.09 -0.54 15.69
CA THR A 7 -5.87 -0.65 14.88
C THR A 7 -5.31 -2.05 14.71
N LEU A 8 -5.30 -2.48 13.44
CA LEU A 8 -4.23 -3.28 12.84
C LEU A 8 -2.90 -2.99 13.54
N GLY A 9 -2.12 -4.02 13.87
CA GLY A 9 -0.84 -3.93 14.58
C GLY A 9 0.30 -3.22 13.82
N ALA A 10 0.00 -2.15 13.11
CA ALA A 10 0.87 -1.34 12.30
C ALA A 10 0.79 0.12 12.79
N GLY A 11 1.82 0.92 12.55
CA GLY A 11 1.75 2.37 12.78
C GLY A 11 0.48 3.00 12.19
N GLU A 12 0.02 4.09 12.82
CA GLU A 12 -1.16 4.90 12.47
C GLU A 12 -1.51 4.87 10.97
N ALA A 13 -2.47 4.02 10.61
CA ALA A 13 -2.90 3.78 9.23
C ALA A 13 -4.20 4.55 8.93
N THR A 14 -4.20 5.33 7.85
CA THR A 14 -5.33 6.17 7.42
C THR A 14 -5.90 5.64 6.12
N TYR A 15 -7.19 5.29 6.12
CA TYR A 15 -7.90 4.88 4.90
C TYR A 15 -7.92 6.02 3.86
N LEU A 16 -7.69 5.67 2.60
CA LEU A 16 -7.77 6.57 1.46
C LEU A 16 -9.06 6.31 0.65
N THR A 17 -9.07 5.19 -0.08
CA THR A 17 -10.15 4.84 -1.02
C THR A 17 -10.14 3.35 -1.32
N THR A 18 -11.15 2.88 -2.05
CA THR A 18 -11.23 1.52 -2.56
C THR A 18 -11.33 1.55 -4.08
N TYR A 19 -10.50 0.74 -4.73
CA TYR A 19 -10.48 0.61 -6.17
C TYR A 19 -9.97 -0.76 -6.57
N ASP A 20 -10.60 -1.35 -7.58
CA ASP A 20 -10.20 -2.62 -8.19
C ASP A 20 -9.99 -3.76 -7.19
N ASN A 21 -10.96 -3.93 -6.27
CA ASN A 21 -10.92 -4.89 -5.17
C ASN A 21 -9.81 -4.68 -4.14
N TRP A 22 -9.16 -3.52 -4.12
CA TRP A 22 -8.18 -3.13 -3.09
C TRP A 22 -8.66 -1.91 -2.31
N ALA A 23 -8.49 -1.94 -0.98
CA ALA A 23 -8.61 -0.78 -0.12
C ALA A 23 -7.21 -0.23 0.18
N PHE A 24 -7.02 1.07 -0.07
CA PHE A 24 -5.74 1.77 0.04
C PHE A 24 -5.66 2.55 1.33
N PHE A 25 -4.47 2.57 1.92
CA PHE A 25 -4.16 3.22 3.19
C PHE A 25 -2.85 3.98 3.10
N LYS A 26 -2.73 5.06 3.86
CA LYS A 26 -1.45 5.65 4.25
C LYS A 26 -1.01 5.05 5.56
N VAL A 27 0.17 4.46 5.61
CA VAL A 27 0.75 3.90 6.84
C VAL A 27 2.00 4.69 7.18
N LYS A 28 2.06 5.25 8.40
CA LYS A 28 3.24 6.01 8.83
C LYS A 28 4.48 5.13 8.87
N ALA A 29 5.54 5.58 8.20
CA ALA A 29 6.86 4.98 8.24
C ALA A 29 7.79 5.83 9.14
N ILE A 30 8.70 5.19 9.85
CA ILE A 30 9.72 5.87 10.67
C ILE A 30 11.09 5.61 10.05
N GLY A 31 11.82 6.69 9.71
CA GLY A 31 13.10 6.64 9.02
C GLY A 31 13.03 7.11 7.56
N LEU A 32 14.09 6.83 6.80
CA LEU A 32 14.23 7.23 5.39
C LEU A 32 13.21 6.52 4.50
N MET A 33 12.60 7.23 3.56
CA MET A 33 11.57 6.68 2.65
C MET A 33 12.17 5.93 1.46
N THR A 34 13.15 5.06 1.72
CA THR A 34 13.71 4.17 0.70
C THR A 34 12.66 3.17 0.23
N ASN A 35 12.88 2.58 -0.94
CA ASN A 35 11.99 1.56 -1.49
C ASN A 35 11.81 0.37 -0.53
N ASP A 36 12.92 -0.08 0.07
CA ASP A 36 12.91 -1.13 1.09
C ASP A 36 12.12 -0.70 2.34
N LYS A 37 12.17 0.58 2.72
CA LYS A 37 11.39 1.05 3.85
C LYS A 37 9.90 1.12 3.55
N VAL A 38 9.51 1.59 2.36
CA VAL A 38 8.10 1.56 1.92
C VAL A 38 7.58 0.12 1.95
N LYS A 39 8.37 -0.82 1.41
CA LYS A 39 8.05 -2.25 1.43
C LYS A 39 7.90 -2.80 2.84
N SER A 40 8.91 -2.62 3.69
CA SER A 40 8.89 -3.17 5.06
C SER A 40 7.75 -2.58 5.87
N THR A 41 7.42 -1.29 5.68
CA THR A 41 6.30 -0.63 6.37
C THR A 41 4.96 -1.31 6.05
N CYS A 42 4.68 -1.62 4.78
CA CYS A 42 3.45 -2.33 4.43
C CYS A 42 3.46 -3.79 4.91
N GLU A 43 4.58 -4.50 4.75
CA GLU A 43 4.70 -5.90 5.15
C GLU A 43 4.58 -6.10 6.67
N GLU A 44 5.24 -5.25 7.46
CA GLU A 44 5.11 -5.19 8.93
C GLU A 44 3.68 -4.84 9.34
N ALA A 45 2.96 -4.06 8.53
CA ALA A 45 1.56 -3.75 8.73
C ALA A 45 0.59 -4.89 8.39
N GLY A 46 1.10 -6.01 7.86
CA GLY A 46 0.26 -7.08 7.31
C GLY A 46 -0.50 -6.65 6.05
N MET A 47 -0.04 -5.61 5.37
CA MET A 47 -0.63 -5.08 4.15
C MET A 47 0.22 -5.45 2.94
N SER A 48 -0.44 -5.48 1.78
CA SER A 48 0.26 -5.58 0.50
C SER A 48 0.71 -4.19 0.05
N LEU A 49 1.68 -4.16 -0.86
CA LEU A 49 2.23 -2.94 -1.43
C LEU A 49 1.71 -2.80 -2.86
N PRO A 50 1.09 -1.68 -3.25
CA PRO A 50 0.75 -1.43 -4.65
C PRO A 50 1.98 -1.06 -5.46
N CYS A 51 2.00 -1.51 -6.71
CA CYS A 51 3.05 -1.15 -7.65
C CYS A 51 2.96 0.34 -8.01
N LEU A 52 4.10 0.99 -8.27
CA LEU A 52 4.11 2.32 -8.88
C LEU A 52 3.30 2.34 -10.19
N TYR A 53 3.56 1.35 -11.06
CA TYR A 53 2.83 1.17 -12.31
C TYR A 53 1.65 0.25 -12.13
N VAL A 54 0.49 0.63 -12.65
CA VAL A 54 -0.79 -0.05 -12.37
C VAL A 54 -0.84 -1.47 -12.94
N ASN A 55 -0.33 -1.72 -14.15
CA ASN A 55 -0.37 -3.05 -14.76
C ASN A 55 0.63 -3.22 -15.92
N ARG A 56 0.63 -4.41 -16.56
CA ARG A 56 1.51 -4.75 -17.69
C ARG A 56 1.33 -3.89 -18.94
N LYS A 57 0.18 -3.24 -19.13
CA LYS A 57 -0.02 -2.34 -20.28
C LYS A 57 0.83 -1.07 -20.14
N CYS A 58 1.17 -0.71 -18.91
CA CYS A 58 1.85 0.54 -18.58
C CYS A 58 3.37 0.44 -18.54
N LEU A 59 3.92 -0.79 -18.51
CA LEU A 59 5.35 -0.98 -18.71
C LEU A 59 5.67 -2.35 -19.35
N ASP A 60 6.59 -2.36 -20.32
CA ASP A 60 7.11 -3.53 -21.05
C ASP A 60 8.00 -4.48 -20.19
N GLY A 61 7.75 -4.53 -18.89
CA GLY A 61 8.36 -5.45 -17.96
C GLY A 61 7.48 -5.52 -16.74
N TRP A 62 6.84 -6.65 -16.50
CA TRP A 62 6.07 -6.82 -15.29
C TRP A 62 6.97 -6.72 -14.05
N THR A 63 6.56 -5.95 -13.07
CA THR A 63 7.19 -5.97 -11.75
C THR A 63 6.50 -6.99 -10.86
N PHE A 64 7.32 -7.85 -10.24
CA PHE A 64 6.85 -8.85 -9.30
C PHE A 64 6.95 -8.32 -7.87
N GLY A 65 6.04 -8.76 -6.99
CA GLY A 65 6.10 -8.47 -5.55
C GLY A 65 5.22 -7.32 -5.06
N CYS A 66 4.29 -6.82 -5.89
CA CYS A 66 3.32 -5.79 -5.53
C CYS A 66 1.97 -6.05 -6.19
N VAL A 67 0.92 -5.37 -5.72
CA VAL A 67 -0.45 -5.51 -6.26
C VAL A 67 -0.63 -4.64 -7.50
N SER A 68 -1.28 -5.20 -8.51
CA SER A 68 -1.62 -4.54 -9.78
C SER A 68 -3.08 -4.13 -9.83
N LEU A 69 -3.36 -3.05 -10.55
CA LEU A 69 -4.71 -2.56 -10.84
C LEU A 69 -5.05 -2.89 -12.31
N GLU A 70 -5.98 -3.82 -12.50
CA GLU A 70 -6.45 -4.33 -13.79
C GLU A 70 -7.24 -3.29 -14.59
N HIS A 71 -7.99 -2.41 -13.90
CA HIS A 71 -8.89 -1.43 -14.51
C HIS A 71 -8.34 0.01 -14.59
N GLY A 72 -7.04 0.22 -14.32
CA GLY A 72 -6.36 1.53 -14.25
C GLY A 72 -6.27 2.28 -15.59
N ASP A 73 -7.39 2.50 -16.28
CA ASP A 73 -7.45 3.07 -17.63
C ASP A 73 -7.24 4.59 -17.67
N VAL A 74 -7.24 5.26 -16.51
CA VAL A 74 -7.07 6.73 -16.40
C VAL A 74 -5.60 7.16 -16.35
N SER A 75 -4.70 6.30 -15.85
CA SER A 75 -3.27 6.58 -15.77
C SER A 75 -2.46 5.31 -15.55
N CYS A 76 -1.20 5.36 -15.97
CA CYS A 76 -0.22 4.33 -15.68
C CYS A 76 0.38 4.36 -14.29
N PHE A 77 0.17 5.41 -13.50
CA PHE A 77 0.70 5.55 -12.14
C PHE A 77 -0.38 5.36 -11.09
N THR A 78 -0.11 4.51 -10.10
CA THR A 78 -1.05 4.28 -8.98
C THR A 78 -1.38 5.57 -8.26
N ALA A 79 -0.42 6.48 -8.06
CA ALA A 79 -0.67 7.78 -7.42
C ALA A 79 -1.68 8.64 -8.19
N GLU A 80 -1.63 8.63 -9.53
CA GLU A 80 -2.55 9.39 -10.38
C GLU A 80 -3.95 8.79 -10.37
N VAL A 81 -4.06 7.45 -10.42
CA VAL A 81 -5.35 6.76 -10.25
C VAL A 81 -5.97 7.14 -8.90
N LEU A 82 -5.20 7.08 -7.81
CA LEU A 82 -5.69 7.46 -6.49
C LEU A 82 -6.05 8.96 -6.42
N SER A 83 -5.29 9.83 -7.09
CA SER A 83 -5.53 11.27 -7.12
C SER A 83 -6.87 11.60 -7.79
N VAL A 84 -7.17 10.96 -8.92
CA VAL A 84 -8.46 11.12 -9.62
C VAL A 84 -9.60 10.64 -8.72
N LEU A 85 -9.45 9.49 -8.06
CA LEU A 85 -10.49 8.93 -7.18
C LEU A 85 -10.76 9.77 -5.93
N LEU A 86 -9.72 10.39 -5.35
CA LEU A 86 -9.81 11.12 -4.08
C LEU A 86 -10.14 12.60 -4.27
N CYS A 87 -9.66 13.19 -5.36
CA CYS A 87 -9.58 14.64 -5.53
C CYS A 87 -10.07 15.14 -6.89
N ASP A 88 -10.45 14.24 -7.82
CA ASP A 88 -10.86 14.58 -9.20
C ASP A 88 -9.80 15.41 -9.96
N VAL A 89 -8.52 15.16 -9.67
CA VAL A 89 -7.38 15.78 -10.35
C VAL A 89 -6.34 14.71 -10.69
N ILE A 90 -5.70 14.81 -11.85
CA ILE A 90 -4.68 13.82 -12.27
C ILE A 90 -3.38 13.98 -11.46
N ASP A 91 -3.01 15.21 -11.14
CA ASP A 91 -1.77 15.59 -10.47
C ASP A 91 -1.78 15.23 -8.97
N PRO A 92 -1.05 14.20 -8.52
CA PRO A 92 -1.18 13.69 -7.15
C PRO A 92 -0.67 14.64 -6.07
N TYR A 93 0.27 15.52 -6.41
CA TYR A 93 0.78 16.55 -5.50
C TYR A 93 -0.27 17.63 -5.20
N SER A 94 -1.31 17.75 -6.04
CA SER A 94 -2.45 18.63 -5.82
C SER A 94 -3.58 17.94 -5.03
N CYS A 95 -3.41 16.69 -4.62
CA CYS A 95 -4.37 15.92 -3.83
C CYS A 95 -3.87 15.80 -2.37
N PRO A 96 -4.40 16.60 -1.41
CA PRO A 96 -3.93 16.62 -0.02
C PRO A 96 -3.89 15.24 0.66
N PRO A 97 -4.86 14.33 0.44
CA PRO A 97 -4.79 12.98 0.97
C PRO A 97 -3.50 12.22 0.60
N LEU A 98 -2.95 12.46 -0.59
CA LEU A 98 -1.76 11.77 -1.11
C LEU A 98 -0.44 12.46 -0.77
N GLN A 99 -0.45 13.68 -0.22
CA GLN A 99 0.79 14.34 0.17
C GLN A 99 1.58 13.52 1.21
N ASP A 100 2.90 13.61 1.21
CA ASP A 100 3.79 12.87 2.10
C ASP A 100 3.61 11.34 2.01
N ALA A 101 3.26 10.82 0.84
CA ALA A 101 3.03 9.41 0.64
C ALA A 101 3.95 8.83 -0.44
N PHE A 102 4.48 7.64 -0.18
CA PHE A 102 5.44 6.95 -1.03
C PHE A 102 4.89 5.61 -1.48
N ILE A 103 5.04 5.33 -2.78
CA ILE A 103 4.64 4.08 -3.42
C ILE A 103 5.88 3.26 -3.72
N TYR A 104 5.75 1.94 -3.57
CA TYR A 104 6.79 0.98 -3.88
C TYR A 104 7.09 0.99 -5.38
N ASP A 105 8.36 1.19 -5.75
CA ASP A 105 8.82 1.21 -7.14
C ASP A 105 9.80 0.06 -7.41
N PRO A 106 9.30 -1.15 -7.74
CA PRO A 106 10.15 -2.29 -8.02
C PRO A 106 10.88 -2.19 -9.37
N HIS A 107 10.73 -1.09 -10.14
CA HIS A 107 11.27 -1.04 -11.48
C HIS A 107 12.79 -0.98 -11.54
N ARG A 108 13.30 -1.95 -12.29
CA ARG A 108 14.59 -2.64 -12.14
C ARG A 108 15.42 -2.55 -13.42
N LYS A 109 15.30 -1.49 -14.21
CA LYS A 109 15.92 -1.44 -15.57
C LYS A 109 16.58 -0.13 -16.00
N ASP A 110 16.64 0.87 -15.15
CA ASP A 110 17.33 2.10 -15.51
C ASP A 110 18.76 2.04 -14.98
N TRP A 111 19.71 1.63 -15.84
CA TRP A 111 21.14 1.63 -15.53
C TRP A 111 21.68 3.03 -15.17
N TRP A 112 20.89 4.08 -15.38
CA TRP A 112 21.19 5.47 -15.02
C TRP A 112 20.64 5.90 -13.66
N ARG A 113 19.80 5.10 -12.99
CA ARG A 113 19.24 5.39 -11.67
C ARG A 113 19.90 4.48 -10.61
N PRO A 114 20.66 5.02 -9.63
CA PRO A 114 21.30 4.24 -8.56
C PRO A 114 20.41 3.15 -7.93
N PRO A 115 20.90 1.90 -7.78
CA PRO A 115 20.07 0.71 -7.62
C PRO A 115 19.24 0.52 -6.32
N HIS A 116 19.19 1.47 -5.37
CA HIS A 116 18.63 1.19 -4.04
C HIS A 116 17.86 2.32 -3.32
N SER A 117 17.47 3.42 -3.99
CA SER A 117 17.08 4.65 -3.27
C SER A 117 15.76 5.31 -3.67
N TYR A 118 14.75 4.60 -4.17
CA TYR A 118 13.54 5.26 -4.69
C TYR A 118 12.25 4.66 -4.13
N GLY A 119 11.76 5.17 -3.00
CA GLY A 119 10.32 5.28 -2.86
C GLY A 119 9.86 6.37 -3.84
N CYS A 120 8.82 6.14 -4.64
CA CYS A 120 8.22 7.19 -5.46
C CYS A 120 7.23 7.97 -4.60
N GLY A 121 7.63 9.18 -4.18
CA GLY A 121 6.80 10.04 -3.34
C GLY A 121 5.90 10.99 -4.13
N THR A 122 4.82 11.43 -3.50
CA THR A 122 3.99 12.57 -3.89
C THR A 122 4.17 13.69 -2.86
N ASP A 123 4.91 14.74 -3.23
CA ASP A 123 5.21 15.89 -2.36
C ASP A 123 5.08 17.22 -3.16
N TYR A 124 5.06 18.36 -2.46
CA TYR A 124 5.00 19.73 -3.00
C TYR A 124 6.21 20.04 -3.90
N GLY A 125 6.24 19.47 -5.10
CA GLY A 125 7.35 19.62 -6.04
C GLY A 125 7.33 18.63 -7.21
N GLY A 126 6.55 17.54 -7.14
CA GLY A 126 6.36 16.64 -8.28
C GLY A 126 5.95 15.21 -7.91
N LEU A 127 5.72 14.40 -8.95
CA LEU A 127 5.50 12.96 -8.84
C LEU A 127 6.84 12.21 -8.85
N CYS A 128 6.97 11.19 -8.00
CA CYS A 128 8.18 10.39 -7.83
C CYS A 128 9.42 11.17 -7.38
N VAL A 129 9.24 12.03 -6.36
CA VAL A 129 10.36 12.59 -5.60
C VAL A 129 11.21 11.49 -4.98
N ASN A 130 12.49 11.76 -4.77
CA ASN A 130 13.48 10.80 -4.27
C ASN A 130 13.27 10.53 -2.77
N GLY A 131 12.74 9.36 -2.41
CA GLY A 131 12.44 9.03 -1.02
C GLY A 131 13.62 9.01 -0.05
N SER A 132 14.87 8.91 -0.54
CA SER A 132 16.05 9.08 0.32
C SER A 132 16.26 10.53 0.81
N ASP A 133 15.59 11.50 0.20
CA ASP A 133 15.62 12.90 0.65
C ASP A 133 14.58 13.19 1.74
N TYR A 134 13.72 12.20 2.06
CA TYR A 134 12.61 12.31 2.99
C TYR A 134 12.68 11.30 4.13
N THR A 135 12.19 11.71 5.29
CA THR A 135 12.07 10.84 6.47
C THR A 135 10.72 10.99 7.12
N ASN A 136 10.26 9.94 7.80
CA ASN A 136 9.06 9.96 8.64
C ASN A 136 7.76 10.33 7.90
N MET A 137 7.64 9.89 6.65
CA MET A 137 6.45 10.09 5.81
C MET A 137 5.54 8.85 5.85
N SER A 138 4.62 8.71 4.89
CA SER A 138 3.72 7.56 4.79
C SER A 138 4.07 6.64 3.62
N ALA A 139 3.88 5.34 3.79
CA ALA A 139 3.80 4.37 2.71
C ALA A 139 2.35 4.23 2.25
N ILE A 140 2.11 4.14 0.95
CA ILE A 140 0.82 3.70 0.43
C ILE A 140 0.81 2.18 0.47
N CYS A 141 -0.14 1.62 1.20
CA CYS A 141 -0.34 0.19 1.34
C CYS A 141 -1.77 -0.19 0.93
N ALA A 142 -1.98 -1.46 0.62
CA ALA A 142 -3.25 -1.97 0.16
C ALA A 142 -3.61 -3.29 0.86
N VAL A 143 -4.90 -3.49 1.11
CA VAL A 143 -5.48 -4.78 1.51
C VAL A 143 -6.63 -5.12 0.57
N PRO A 144 -7.01 -6.40 0.41
CA PRO A 144 -8.22 -6.72 -0.34
C PRO A 144 -9.41 -5.94 0.23
N ALA A 145 -10.28 -5.41 -0.63
CA ALA A 145 -11.35 -4.50 -0.24
C ALA A 145 -12.31 -5.13 0.77
N ASN A 146 -12.56 -6.43 0.65
CA ASN A 146 -13.32 -7.23 1.61
C ASN A 146 -12.63 -7.38 2.99
N CYS A 147 -11.31 -7.18 3.08
CA CYS A 147 -10.56 -7.17 4.34
C CYS A 147 -10.64 -5.83 5.09
N SER A 148 -11.09 -4.75 4.44
CA SER A 148 -11.16 -3.41 5.07
C SER A 148 -12.08 -3.34 6.30
N ASN A 149 -13.03 -4.26 6.43
CA ASN A 149 -13.97 -4.36 7.56
C ASN A 149 -13.51 -5.32 8.68
N SER A 150 -12.22 -5.66 8.75
CA SER A 150 -11.60 -6.55 9.76
C SER A 150 -12.31 -7.89 9.97
N LEU A 151 -12.06 -8.85 9.08
CA LEU A 151 -12.57 -10.22 9.27
C LEU A 151 -11.65 -11.06 10.18
N CYS A 152 -10.35 -10.81 10.22
CA CYS A 152 -9.42 -11.58 11.03
C CYS A 152 -9.29 -10.98 12.45
N LEU A 153 -9.46 -11.84 13.46
CA LEU A 153 -9.29 -11.52 14.88
C LEU A 153 -7.85 -11.83 15.33
N ASN A 154 -7.51 -11.42 16.54
CA ASN A 154 -6.28 -11.85 17.24
C ASN A 154 -4.99 -11.72 16.41
N ASN A 155 -4.80 -10.56 15.78
CA ASN A 155 -3.66 -10.25 14.91
C ASN A 155 -3.51 -11.20 13.69
N GLY A 156 -4.59 -11.80 13.22
CA GLY A 156 -4.60 -12.52 11.95
C GLY A 156 -4.45 -11.56 10.75
N THR A 157 -3.62 -11.93 9.79
CA THR A 157 -3.46 -11.21 8.52
C THR A 157 -4.49 -11.68 7.51
N CYS A 158 -5.28 -10.75 6.97
CA CYS A 158 -6.26 -11.05 5.93
C CYS A 158 -5.57 -11.14 4.56
N ARG A 159 -5.73 -12.28 3.87
CA ARG A 159 -5.17 -12.51 2.53
C ARG A 159 -6.24 -13.04 1.59
N ASP A 160 -6.10 -12.67 0.33
CA ASP A 160 -6.84 -13.30 -0.76
C ASP A 160 -5.97 -14.43 -1.32
N HIS A 161 -6.44 -15.68 -1.25
CA HIS A 161 -5.80 -16.83 -1.88
C HIS A 161 -6.85 -17.56 -2.71
N ASP A 162 -6.64 -17.71 -4.02
CA ASP A 162 -7.54 -18.42 -4.94
C ASP A 162 -9.01 -17.95 -4.91
N ASN A 163 -9.27 -16.63 -4.83
CA ASN A 163 -10.61 -16.04 -4.70
C ASN A 163 -11.35 -16.46 -3.41
N ALA A 164 -10.63 -17.01 -2.42
CA ALA A 164 -11.16 -17.34 -1.11
C ALA A 164 -10.45 -16.51 -0.02
N LEU A 165 -11.25 -15.85 0.80
CA LEU A 165 -10.79 -15.11 1.96
C LEU A 165 -10.13 -16.07 2.95
N THR A 166 -8.84 -15.87 3.25
CA THR A 166 -8.13 -16.64 4.26
C THR A 166 -7.45 -15.72 5.27
N CYS A 167 -7.69 -16.00 6.56
CA CYS A 167 -6.96 -15.36 7.64
C CYS A 167 -5.71 -16.19 7.96
N GLN A 168 -4.53 -15.59 7.79
CA GLN A 168 -3.30 -16.15 8.32
C GLN A 168 -3.17 -15.77 9.79
N CYS A 169 -3.42 -16.72 10.69
CA CYS A 169 -3.43 -16.45 12.12
C CYS A 169 -2.02 -16.27 12.70
N ALA A 170 -1.92 -15.37 13.67
CA ALA A 170 -0.73 -15.25 14.49
C ALA A 170 -0.47 -16.54 15.28
N PRO A 171 0.78 -16.84 15.67
CA PRO A 171 1.08 -18.01 16.50
C PRO A 171 0.20 -18.03 17.75
N GLY A 172 -0.46 -19.17 18.00
CA GLY A 172 -1.38 -19.32 19.13
C GLY A 172 -2.86 -19.14 18.82
N TRP A 173 -3.20 -18.75 17.59
CA TRP A 173 -4.57 -18.57 17.16
C TRP A 173 -4.90 -19.43 15.92
N GLY A 174 -6.15 -19.83 15.82
CA GLY A 174 -6.69 -20.61 14.71
C GLY A 174 -8.18 -20.34 14.48
N GLY A 175 -8.75 -21.00 13.48
CA GLY A 175 -10.11 -20.70 13.01
C GLY A 175 -10.12 -19.87 11.74
N VAL A 176 -11.28 -19.80 11.09
CA VAL A 176 -11.43 -19.12 9.78
C VAL A 176 -11.15 -17.62 9.91
N ARG A 177 -11.39 -17.07 11.09
CA ARG A 177 -11.19 -15.67 11.46
C ARG A 177 -10.16 -15.52 12.58
N CYS A 178 -9.35 -16.54 12.87
CA CYS A 178 -8.41 -16.54 14.00
C CYS A 178 -9.08 -16.32 15.36
N GLU A 179 -10.34 -16.74 15.49
CA GLU A 179 -11.19 -16.53 16.64
C GLU A 179 -10.96 -17.52 17.79
N ARG A 180 -10.19 -18.58 17.56
CA ARG A 180 -9.95 -19.66 18.53
C ARG A 180 -8.51 -19.65 18.98
N ASP A 181 -8.27 -19.78 20.28
CA ASP A 181 -6.97 -20.18 20.79
C ASP A 181 -6.59 -21.54 20.20
N SER A 182 -5.33 -21.69 19.80
CA SER A 182 -4.77 -22.92 19.23
C SER A 182 -3.65 -23.49 20.10
N PHE A 183 -3.67 -23.19 21.39
CA PHE A 183 -2.79 -23.75 22.41
C PHE A 183 -3.46 -24.91 23.16
#